data_AF-A0A1F4B710-F1
#
_entry.id   AF-A0A1F4B710-F1
#
_cell.length_a   1.000
_cell.length_b   1.000
_cell.length_c   1.000
_cell.angle_alpha   90.00
_cell.angle_beta   90.00
_cell.angle_gamma   90.00
#
_symmetry.space_group_name_H-M   'P 1'
#
loop_
_entity.id
_entity.type
_entity.pdbx_description
1 polymer ?
#
loop_
_entity_poly.entity_id
_entity_poly.type
_entity_poly.pdbx_seq_one_letter_code
_entity_poly.pdbx_strand_id
1 'polypeptide(L)'
;MLRSFARRYVWWLSPGAALARPNFIATQVMEMGDYDDVLALEATLGREALVRALREAEAGRLSERSWIYWHHRLGVARAGRIPPLPRRALR
;
A
#
# COMPACT_ATOMS: atom_id res chain seq x y z
N MET A 1 6.99 -13.99 -2.54
CA MET A 1 6.67 -12.68 -3.14
C MET A 1 7.00 -11.50 -2.22
N LEU A 2 6.52 -11.42 -0.98
CA LEU A 2 6.78 -10.21 -0.17
C LEU A 2 8.27 -9.83 0.02
N ARG A 3 9.15 -10.82 0.10
CA ARG A 3 10.62 -10.62 0.16
C ARG A 3 11.18 -9.99 -1.13
N SER A 4 10.67 -10.31 -2.31
CA SER A 4 11.14 -9.70 -3.56
C SER A 4 10.70 -8.24 -3.64
N PHE A 5 9.46 -7.93 -3.26
CA PHE A 5 9.00 -6.55 -3.13
C PHE A 5 9.80 -5.74 -2.12
N ALA A 6 10.13 -6.32 -0.96
CA ALA A 6 10.99 -5.68 0.03
C ALA A 6 12.34 -5.26 -0.59
N ARG A 7 12.97 -6.14 -1.38
CA ARG A 7 14.25 -5.82 -2.04
C ARG A 7 14.11 -4.78 -3.14
N ARG A 8 13.02 -4.80 -3.91
CA ARG A 8 12.79 -3.92 -5.07
C ARG A 8 12.39 -2.50 -4.63
N TYR A 9 11.51 -2.39 -3.64
CA TYR A 9 10.88 -1.12 -3.25
C TYR A 9 11.32 -0.56 -1.91
N VAL A 10 12.03 -1.34 -1.09
CA VAL A 10 12.54 -0.90 0.22
C VAL A 10 14.05 -1.12 0.28
N TRP A 11 14.79 -0.45 -0.60
CA TRP A 11 16.23 -0.63 -0.71
C TRP A 11 17.03 -0.03 0.46
N TRP A 12 16.42 0.85 1.26
CA TRP A 12 17.06 1.49 2.42
C TRP A 12 16.90 0.72 3.74
N LEU A 13 16.11 -0.36 3.77
CA LEU A 13 16.01 -1.26 4.92
C LEU A 13 16.53 -2.66 4.54
N SER A 14 17.00 -3.41 5.54
CA SER A 14 17.27 -4.83 5.31
C SER A 14 15.95 -5.55 4.97
N PRO A 15 15.99 -6.59 4.09
CA PRO A 15 14.78 -7.34 3.77
C PRO A 15 14.10 -7.95 5.00
N GLY A 16 14.87 -8.33 6.03
CA GLY A 16 14.31 -8.82 7.29
C GLY A 16 13.53 -7.76 8.06
N ALA A 17 14.08 -6.55 8.19
CA ALA A 17 13.40 -5.43 8.84
C ALA A 17 12.13 -4.99 8.07
N ALA A 18 12.19 -4.98 6.73
CA ALA A 18 11.04 -4.70 5.89
C ALA A 18 9.94 -5.76 6.07
N LEU A 19 10.30 -7.05 6.12
CA LEU A 19 9.34 -8.15 6.28
C LEU A 19 8.59 -8.13 7.62
N ALA A 20 9.15 -7.50 8.66
CA ALA A 20 8.45 -7.24 9.91
C ALA A 20 7.33 -6.18 9.77
N ARG A 21 7.26 -5.47 8.62
CA ARG A 21 6.28 -4.43 8.31
C ARG A 21 5.58 -4.71 6.97
N PRO A 22 4.74 -5.76 6.87
CA PRO A 22 4.11 -6.16 5.61
C PRO A 22 3.21 -5.07 5.01
N ASN A 23 2.45 -4.34 5.83
CA ASN A 23 1.62 -3.22 5.37
C ASN A 23 2.47 -2.11 4.74
N PHE A 24 3.66 -1.85 5.29
CA PHE A 24 4.58 -0.89 4.73
C PHE A 24 5.07 -1.34 3.35
N ILE A 25 5.50 -2.61 3.18
CA ILE A 25 5.86 -3.14 1.85
C ILE A 25 4.68 -3.02 0.88
N ALA A 26 3.47 -3.37 1.31
CA ALA A 26 2.28 -3.25 0.49
C ALA A 26 2.07 -1.80 0.00
N THR A 27 2.17 -0.81 0.88
CA THR A 27 2.03 0.59 0.47
C THR A 27 3.12 1.06 -0.52
N GLN A 28 4.31 0.46 -0.49
CA GLN A 28 5.38 0.78 -1.46
C GLN A 28 5.03 0.23 -2.85
N VAL A 29 4.52 -1.00 -2.92
CA VAL A 29 4.02 -1.56 -4.18
C VAL A 29 2.77 -0.83 -4.66
N MET A 30 1.89 -0.41 -3.75
CA MET A 30 0.72 0.39 -4.10
C MET A 30 1.07 1.74 -4.75
N GLU A 31 2.18 2.35 -4.35
CA GLU A 31 2.64 3.64 -4.91
C GLU A 31 3.46 3.47 -6.19
N MET A 32 4.39 2.50 -6.21
CA MET A 32 5.45 2.42 -7.23
C MET A 32 5.41 1.14 -8.07
N GLY A 33 4.56 0.17 -7.74
CA GLY A 33 4.46 -1.11 -8.43
C GLY A 33 3.94 -0.97 -9.85
N ASP A 34 4.43 -1.83 -10.75
CA ASP A 34 3.84 -2.00 -12.07
C ASP A 34 2.60 -2.92 -12.00
N TYR A 35 1.95 -3.16 -13.14
CA TYR A 35 0.73 -3.96 -13.18
C TYR A 35 0.95 -5.41 -12.71
N ASP A 36 2.09 -6.01 -13.04
CA ASP A 36 2.41 -7.38 -12.64
C ASP A 36 2.69 -7.44 -11.14
N ASP A 37 3.36 -6.43 -10.58
CA ASP A 37 3.54 -6.32 -9.13
C ASP A 37 2.20 -6.18 -8.41
N VAL A 38 1.25 -5.42 -8.97
CA VAL A 38 -0.11 -5.28 -8.42
C VAL A 38 -0.83 -6.62 -8.37
N LEU A 39 -0.82 -7.38 -9.48
CA LEU A 39 -1.45 -8.71 -9.52
C LEU A 39 -0.80 -9.67 -8.52
N ALA A 40 0.53 -9.69 -8.47
CA ALA A 40 1.27 -10.54 -7.54
C ALA A 40 1.06 -10.12 -6.08
N LEU A 41 0.92 -8.83 -5.79
CA LEU A 41 0.61 -8.31 -4.45
C LEU A 41 -0.78 -8.77 -4.01
N GLU A 42 -1.79 -8.65 -4.86
CA GLU A 42 -3.16 -9.10 -4.59
C GLU A 42 -3.23 -10.60 -4.34
N ALA A 43 -2.57 -11.41 -5.18
CA ALA A 43 -2.49 -12.85 -4.99
C ALA A 43 -1.74 -13.24 -3.71
N THR A 44 -0.77 -12.44 -3.26
CA THR A 44 0.06 -12.74 -2.09
C THR A 44 -0.61 -12.38 -0.77
N LEU A 45 -1.22 -11.20 -0.68
CA LEU A 45 -1.76 -10.67 0.59
C LEU A 45 -3.27 -10.77 0.69
N GLY A 46 -3.97 -10.87 -0.44
CA GLY A 46 -5.41 -10.84 -0.49
C GLY A 46 -5.99 -9.45 -0.18
N ARG A 47 -7.26 -9.28 -0.54
CA ARG A 47 -7.95 -7.98 -0.46
C ARG A 47 -7.96 -7.39 0.95
N GLU A 48 -8.25 -8.19 1.98
CA GLU A 48 -8.40 -7.69 3.36
C GLU A 48 -7.13 -7.05 3.92
N ALA A 49 -5.98 -7.68 3.68
CA ALA A 49 -4.68 -7.14 4.09
C ALA A 49 -4.36 -5.83 3.33
N LEU A 50 -4.73 -5.75 2.05
CA LEU A 50 -4.54 -4.52 1.26
C LEU A 50 -5.46 -3.39 1.72
N VAL A 51 -6.70 -3.68 2.11
CA VAL A 51 -7.59 -2.68 2.73
C VAL A 51 -7.00 -2.18 4.05
N ARG A 52 -6.43 -3.07 4.85
CA ARG A 52 -5.76 -2.69 6.10
C ARG A 52 -4.55 -1.79 5.83
N ALA A 53 -3.68 -2.18 4.89
CA ALA A 53 -2.52 -1.38 4.51
C ALA A 53 -2.91 0.02 4.00
N LEU A 54 -3.98 0.12 3.21
CA LEU A 54 -4.52 1.39 2.72
C LEU A 54 -5.06 2.26 3.86
N ARG A 55 -5.77 1.68 4.83
CA ARG A 55 -6.33 2.41 5.99
C ARG A 55 -5.27 2.86 6.99
N GLU A 56 -4.22 2.06 7.17
CA GLU A 56 -3.12 2.33 8.11
C GLU A 56 -1.97 3.12 7.45
N ALA A 57 -2.11 3.52 6.18
CA ALA A 57 -1.08 4.26 5.47
C ALA A 57 -0.75 5.59 6.18
N GLU A 58 0.54 5.82 6.42
CA GLU A 58 1.04 7.07 6.99
C GLU A 58 0.83 8.24 6.02
N ALA A 59 0.71 9.46 6.54
CA ALA A 59 0.62 10.68 5.74
C ALA A 59 1.81 10.80 4.78
N GLY A 60 1.52 11.08 3.50
CA GLY A 60 2.54 11.17 2.44
C GLY A 60 3.06 9.83 1.92
N ARG A 61 2.55 8.69 2.39
CA ARG A 61 2.95 7.37 1.87
C ARG A 61 2.39 7.10 0.47
N LEU A 62 1.18 7.57 0.19
CA LEU A 62 0.50 7.42 -1.09
C LEU A 62 0.21 8.80 -1.68
N SER A 63 0.41 8.95 -2.98
CA SER A 63 -0.07 10.11 -3.73
C SER A 63 -1.60 10.09 -3.82
N GLU A 64 -2.23 11.24 -4.09
CA GLU A 64 -3.69 11.34 -4.26
C GLU A 64 -4.20 10.37 -5.34
N ARG A 65 -3.46 10.27 -6.45
CA ARG A 65 -3.75 9.34 -7.55
C ARG A 65 -3.79 7.88 -7.07
N SER A 66 -2.75 7.42 -6.38
CA SER A 66 -2.68 6.06 -5.86
C SER A 66 -3.78 5.81 -4.82
N TRP A 67 -4.02 6.79 -3.94
CA TRP A 67 -5.07 6.72 -2.92
C TRP A 67 -6.46 6.48 -3.52
N ILE A 68 -6.83 7.28 -4.53
CA ILE A 68 -8.10 7.16 -5.26
C ILE A 68 -8.18 5.80 -5.95
N TYR A 69 -7.14 5.43 -6.70
CA TYR A 69 -7.10 4.16 -7.42
C TYR A 69 -7.31 2.95 -6.51
N TRP A 70 -6.59 2.85 -5.39
CA TRP A 70 -6.70 1.71 -4.49
C TRP A 70 -8.02 1.68 -3.70
N HIS A 71 -8.60 2.84 -3.37
CA HIS A 71 -9.94 2.89 -2.79
C HIS A 71 -11.02 2.36 -3.74
N HIS A 72 -10.89 2.64 -5.03
CA HIS A 72 -11.77 2.10 -6.06
C HIS A 72 -11.51 0.61 -6.33
N ARG A 73 -10.25 0.23 -6.60
CA ARG A 73 -9.86 -1.15 -6.93
C ARG A 73 -10.24 -2.13 -5.84
N LEU A 74 -10.02 -1.75 -4.58
CA LEU A 74 -10.38 -2.60 -3.44
C LEU A 74 -11.86 -2.46 -3.05
N GLY A 75 -12.68 -1.64 -3.72
CA GLY A 75 -14.09 -1.45 -3.39
C GLY A 75 -14.32 -0.96 -1.96
N VAL A 76 -13.42 -0.11 -1.45
CA VAL A 76 -13.50 0.46 -0.10
C VAL A 76 -14.27 1.78 -0.11
N ALA A 77 -14.26 2.49 -1.23
CA ALA A 77 -15.11 3.64 -1.45
C ALA A 77 -16.50 3.19 -1.94
N ARG A 78 -17.57 3.71 -1.32
CA ARG A 78 -18.91 3.76 -1.94
C ARG A 78 -18.92 4.90 -2.96
N ALA A 79 -19.74 4.78 -4.01
CA ALA A 79 -19.83 5.76 -5.08
C ALA A 79 -19.84 7.21 -4.54
N GLY A 80 -18.76 7.95 -4.84
CA GLY A 80 -18.59 9.36 -4.45
C GLY A 80 -18.00 9.64 -3.06
N ARG A 81 -17.58 8.64 -2.27
CA ARG A 81 -16.99 8.86 -0.92
C ARG A 81 -15.64 8.15 -0.76
N ILE A 82 -14.60 8.73 -1.34
CA ILE A 82 -13.22 8.38 -1.01
C ILE A 82 -12.82 9.18 0.24
N PRO A 83 -12.26 8.54 1.28
CA PRO A 83 -11.77 9.27 2.45
C PRO A 83 -10.71 10.29 2.03
N PRO A 84 -10.56 11.42 2.75
CA PRO A 84 -9.44 12.31 2.52
C PRO A 84 -8.11 11.59 2.79
N LEU A 85 -7.04 12.05 2.14
CA LEU A 85 -5.68 11.57 2.43
C LEU A 85 -5.36 11.72 3.93
N PRO A 86 -4.60 10.77 4.51
CA PRO A 86 -4.14 10.88 5.88
C PRO A 86 -3.28 12.13 6.04
N ARG A 87 -3.57 12.93 7.07
CA ARG A 87 -2.80 14.12 7.43
C ARG A 87 -1.94 13.82 8.65
N ARG A 88 -0.74 14.38 8.70
CA ARG A 88 0.12 14.29 9.87
C ARG A 88 -0.56 15.03 11.03
N ALA A 89 -0.82 14.32 12.14
CA ALA A 89 -1.22 14.98 13.37
C ALA A 89 0.03 15.66 13.96
N LEU A 90 0.05 16.99 13.98
CA LEU A 90 0.99 17.73 14.80
C LEU A 90 0.48 17.62 16.24
N ARG A 91 1.25 16.94 17.09
CA ARG A 91 1.08 16.95 18.55
C ARG A 91 2.26 17.71 19.15
#